data_AF-A0A7W8ZAC8-F1
#
_entry.id   AF-A0A7W8ZAC8-F1
#
_cell.length_a   1.000
_cell.length_b   1.000
_cell.length_c   1.000
_cell.angle_alpha   90.00
_cell.angle_beta   90.00
_cell.angle_gamma   90.00
#
_symmetry.space_group_name_H-M   'P 1'
#
loop_
_entity.id
_entity.type
_entity.pdbx_description
1 polymer ?
#
loop_
_entity_poly.entity_id
_entity_poly.type
_entity_poly.pdbx_seq_one_letter_code
_entity_poly.pdbx_strand_id
1 'polypeptide(L)'
;MEADAVHLLQDPAAQLKIYFVPFDWVNANARVMLVGLTPDRQQMHLAVRTAVRALRSGRTLDEALKEADETGSFAGVMRTNMISMLDGIGLHDALGLDSTAGLFAYRSDLLASTSAICHAVFVQGANYSGSPAVDRHPVLTAFARQVLDKNLEMVPDALVIPLGKAASMAVGLTAVSRERVLSGFPRPSGANGHRARLYAERRDEMAQRIRELARFF
;
A
#
# COMPACT_ATOMS: atom_id res chain seq x y z
N MET A 1 -13.37 21.73 -3.09
CA MET A 1 -12.98 20.48 -2.41
C MET A 1 -11.51 20.44 -1.97
N GLU A 2 -10.59 21.22 -2.55
CA GLU A 2 -9.26 21.44 -1.93
C GLU A 2 -9.34 22.23 -0.61
N ALA A 3 -10.41 23.02 -0.41
CA ALA A 3 -10.58 23.87 0.77
C ALA A 3 -10.71 23.13 2.11
N ASP A 4 -11.09 21.85 2.11
CA ASP A 4 -11.32 21.06 3.34
C ASP A 4 -10.26 19.96 3.55
N ALA A 5 -9.24 19.88 2.68
CA ALA A 5 -8.17 18.91 2.82
C ALA A 5 -7.11 19.44 3.79
N VAL A 6 -6.73 18.63 4.78
CA VAL A 6 -5.65 19.00 5.72
C VAL A 6 -4.31 18.90 5.00
N HIS A 7 -3.74 20.05 4.68
CA HIS A 7 -2.46 20.16 4.01
C HIS A 7 -1.31 20.01 5.00
N LEU A 8 -0.44 19.03 4.77
CA LEU A 8 0.67 18.69 5.67
C LEU A 8 1.97 19.37 5.28
N LEU A 9 2.25 19.43 3.98
CA LEU A 9 3.53 19.94 3.49
C LEU A 9 3.41 20.43 2.05
N GLN A 10 4.10 21.53 1.74
CA GLN A 10 4.34 21.99 0.37
C GLN A 10 5.83 22.27 0.17
N ASP A 11 6.36 21.75 -0.94
CA ASP A 11 7.66 22.10 -1.49
C ASP A 11 7.43 22.82 -2.84
N PRO A 12 7.55 24.16 -2.88
CA PRO A 12 7.38 24.92 -4.11
C PRO A 12 8.43 24.58 -5.19
N ALA A 13 9.65 24.22 -4.81
CA ALA A 13 10.73 23.93 -5.76
C ALA A 13 10.47 22.62 -6.51
N ALA A 14 9.99 21.60 -5.80
CA ALA A 14 9.56 20.34 -6.40
C ALA A 14 8.11 20.37 -6.93
N GLN A 15 7.38 21.48 -6.72
CA GLN A 15 5.93 21.61 -6.95
C GLN A 15 5.13 20.47 -6.29
N LEU A 16 5.60 20.03 -5.13
CA LEU A 16 5.09 18.88 -4.40
C LEU A 16 4.19 19.34 -3.25
N LYS A 17 3.05 18.69 -3.08
CA LYS A 17 2.12 18.90 -1.97
C LYS A 17 1.74 17.56 -1.34
N ILE A 18 1.64 17.52 -0.02
CA ILE A 18 1.22 16.35 0.75
C ILE A 18 -0.03 16.72 1.55
N TYR A 19 -1.08 15.91 1.42
CA TYR A 19 -2.33 16.07 2.14
C TYR A 19 -2.58 14.86 3.02
N PHE A 20 -3.03 15.11 4.24
CA PHE A 20 -3.36 14.09 5.22
C PHE A 20 -4.40 13.12 4.67
N VAL A 21 -4.15 11.84 4.93
CA VAL A 21 -5.06 10.73 4.68
C VAL A 21 -5.09 9.89 5.95
N PRO A 22 -6.26 9.53 6.49
CA PRO A 22 -6.39 8.74 7.71
C PRO A 22 -6.05 7.26 7.49
N PHE A 23 -4.84 6.96 7.02
CA PHE A 23 -4.30 5.62 6.76
C PHE A 23 -3.21 5.23 7.78
N ASP A 24 -3.32 5.75 9.00
CA ASP A 24 -2.33 5.54 10.07
C ASP A 24 -2.59 4.24 10.86
N TRP A 25 -3.65 3.50 10.54
CA TRP A 25 -3.95 2.22 11.17
C TRP A 25 -3.17 1.07 10.53
N VAL A 26 -2.61 0.19 11.35
CA VAL A 26 -1.89 -1.01 10.91
C VAL A 26 -2.41 -2.24 11.66
N ASN A 27 -2.83 -3.25 10.91
CA ASN A 27 -3.16 -4.57 11.46
C ASN A 27 -1.87 -5.30 11.89
N ALA A 28 -1.52 -5.23 13.18
CA ALA A 28 -0.32 -5.87 13.73
C ALA A 28 -0.33 -7.41 13.64
N ASN A 29 -1.50 -8.03 13.45
CA ASN A 29 -1.64 -9.49 13.33
C ASN A 29 -1.51 -10.00 11.88
N ALA A 30 -1.25 -9.10 10.92
CA ALA A 30 -1.21 -9.45 9.52
C ALA A 30 -0.11 -10.47 9.17
N ARG A 31 -0.41 -11.34 8.20
CA ARG A 31 0.55 -12.27 7.58
C ARG A 31 1.04 -11.77 6.22
N VAL A 32 0.32 -10.83 5.62
CA VAL A 32 0.69 -10.15 4.38
C VAL A 32 0.55 -8.64 4.57
N MET A 33 1.59 -7.89 4.21
CA MET A 33 1.53 -6.44 4.14
C MET A 33 1.71 -5.97 2.69
N LEU A 34 0.71 -5.28 2.16
CA LEU A 34 0.75 -4.66 0.83
C LEU A 34 1.26 -3.22 0.96
N VAL A 35 2.31 -2.87 0.20
CA VAL A 35 2.92 -1.53 0.26
C VAL A 35 2.70 -0.79 -1.06
N GLY A 36 1.77 0.17 -1.05
CA GLY A 36 1.55 1.12 -2.14
C GLY A 36 2.61 2.22 -2.20
N LEU A 37 2.51 3.12 -3.19
CA LEU A 37 3.37 4.30 -3.26
C LEU A 37 2.82 5.43 -2.38
N THR A 38 1.61 5.88 -2.70
CA THR A 38 0.87 6.93 -2.00
C THR A 38 -0.61 6.80 -2.38
N PRO A 39 -1.56 7.15 -1.52
CA PRO A 39 -2.97 7.24 -1.88
C PRO A 39 -3.19 8.25 -3.01
N ASP A 40 -3.98 7.89 -4.01
CA ASP A 40 -4.43 8.85 -5.01
C ASP A 40 -5.57 9.74 -4.49
N ARG A 41 -5.96 10.74 -5.29
CA ARG A 41 -7.06 11.66 -4.97
C ARG A 41 -8.36 10.94 -4.59
N GLN A 42 -8.73 9.87 -5.29
CA GLN A 42 -9.97 9.14 -5.02
C GLN A 42 -9.88 8.40 -3.69
N GLN A 43 -8.75 7.74 -3.42
CA GLN A 43 -8.50 7.05 -2.16
C GLN A 43 -8.52 8.03 -0.98
N MET A 44 -7.86 9.20 -1.11
CA MET A 44 -7.89 10.26 -0.10
C MET A 44 -9.32 10.71 0.21
N HIS A 45 -10.11 11.05 -0.82
CA HIS A 45 -11.48 11.52 -0.62
C HIS A 45 -12.35 10.47 0.06
N LEU A 46 -12.21 9.20 -0.34
CA LEU A 46 -12.97 8.11 0.23
C LEU A 46 -12.59 7.89 1.71
N ALA A 47 -11.30 7.83 2.01
CA ALA A 47 -10.77 7.64 3.36
C ALA A 47 -11.22 8.74 4.33
N VAL A 48 -11.03 10.01 3.95
CA VAL A 48 -11.43 11.17 4.78
C VAL A 48 -12.93 11.17 5.03
N ARG A 49 -13.75 10.93 3.99
CA ARG A 49 -15.21 10.88 4.14
C ARG A 49 -15.64 9.74 5.07
N THR A 50 -15.02 8.57 4.94
CA THR A 50 -15.29 7.42 5.81
C THR A 50 -14.94 7.72 7.27
N ALA A 51 -13.73 8.24 7.52
CA ALA A 51 -13.30 8.58 8.87
C ALA A 51 -14.22 9.64 9.53
N VAL A 52 -14.55 10.72 8.81
CA VAL A 52 -15.45 11.77 9.32
C VAL A 52 -16.84 11.20 9.64
N ARG A 53 -17.38 10.33 8.78
CA ARG A 53 -18.68 9.68 9.03
C ARG A 53 -18.61 8.80 10.28
N ALA A 54 -17.59 7.95 10.40
CA ALA A 54 -17.41 7.03 11.52
C ALA A 54 -17.35 7.81 12.84
N LEU A 55 -16.50 8.85 12.92
CA LEU A 55 -16.37 9.72 14.09
C LEU A 55 -17.68 10.42 14.45
N ARG A 56 -18.39 10.99 13.46
CA ARG A 56 -19.70 11.62 13.68
C ARG A 56 -20.78 10.64 14.16
N SER A 57 -20.58 9.35 13.93
CA SER A 57 -21.48 8.28 14.37
C SER A 57 -21.11 7.72 15.75
N GLY A 58 -20.14 8.35 16.45
CA GLY A 58 -19.71 7.94 17.79
C GLY A 58 -18.68 6.82 17.83
N ARG A 59 -18.10 6.44 16.67
CA ARG A 59 -16.99 5.48 16.63
C ARG A 59 -15.74 6.08 17.25
N THR A 60 -14.88 5.22 17.79
CA THR A 60 -13.55 5.61 18.27
C THR A 60 -12.64 6.01 17.10
N LEU A 61 -11.54 6.69 17.40
CA LEU A 61 -10.54 7.04 16.39
C LEU A 61 -9.98 5.78 15.70
N ASP A 62 -9.67 4.74 16.47
CA ASP A 62 -9.10 3.50 15.92
C ASP A 62 -10.06 2.79 14.96
N GLU A 63 -11.34 2.69 15.34
CA GLU A 63 -12.40 2.17 14.46
C GLU A 63 -12.53 3.01 13.18
N ALA A 64 -12.48 4.34 13.29
CA ALA A 64 -12.60 5.23 12.14
C ALA A 64 -11.39 5.13 11.18
N LEU A 65 -10.17 5.00 11.71
CA LEU A 65 -8.96 4.82 10.91
C LEU A 65 -8.96 3.45 10.23
N LYS A 66 -9.32 2.39 10.96
CA LYS A 66 -9.47 1.04 10.40
C LYS A 66 -10.48 1.02 9.25
N GLU A 67 -11.66 1.60 9.46
CA GLU A 67 -12.70 1.64 8.45
C GLU A 67 -12.28 2.47 7.21
N ALA A 68 -11.54 3.55 7.43
CA ALA A 68 -10.98 4.35 6.35
C ALA A 68 -9.95 3.58 5.52
N ASP A 69 -9.04 2.84 6.16
CA ASP A 69 -8.07 1.96 5.48
C ASP A 69 -8.78 0.87 4.67
N GLU A 70 -9.67 0.08 5.28
CA GLU A 70 -10.39 -1.01 4.60
C GLU A 70 -11.19 -0.52 3.38
N THR A 71 -11.79 0.67 3.50
CA THR A 71 -12.60 1.25 2.43
C THR A 71 -11.73 1.89 1.34
N GLY A 72 -10.66 2.60 1.71
CA GLY A 72 -9.85 3.41 0.80
C GLY A 72 -8.68 2.67 0.15
N SER A 73 -8.12 1.67 0.82
CA SER A 73 -6.93 0.97 0.35
C SER A 73 -7.23 0.07 -0.84
N PHE A 74 -6.49 0.32 -1.92
CA PHE A 74 -6.55 -0.42 -3.18
C PHE A 74 -7.91 -0.53 -3.87
N ALA A 75 -8.91 0.29 -3.51
CA ALA A 75 -10.28 0.15 -4.00
C ALA A 75 -10.43 0.19 -5.55
N GLY A 76 -11.51 -0.41 -6.05
CA GLY A 76 -11.87 -0.42 -7.46
C GLY A 76 -11.06 -1.40 -8.32
N VAL A 77 -10.82 -1.04 -9.59
CA VAL A 77 -10.12 -1.88 -10.58
C VAL A 77 -8.72 -2.29 -10.12
N MET A 78 -8.07 -1.46 -9.31
CA MET A 78 -6.77 -1.78 -8.72
C MET A 78 -6.83 -3.03 -7.85
N ARG A 79 -7.87 -3.20 -7.03
CA ARG A 79 -8.08 -4.39 -6.20
C ARG A 79 -8.27 -5.63 -7.05
N THR A 80 -9.12 -5.54 -8.08
CA THR A 80 -9.42 -6.67 -8.98
C THR A 80 -8.16 -7.16 -9.68
N ASN A 81 -7.35 -6.25 -10.23
CA ASN A 81 -6.07 -6.60 -10.86
C ASN A 81 -5.10 -7.23 -9.87
N MET A 82 -5.03 -6.68 -8.65
CA MET A 82 -4.13 -7.16 -7.62
C MET A 82 -4.50 -8.57 -7.16
N ILE A 83 -5.79 -8.85 -6.90
CA ILE A 83 -6.29 -10.19 -6.57
C ILE A 83 -5.91 -11.19 -7.66
N SER A 84 -6.19 -10.88 -8.93
CA SER A 84 -5.86 -11.78 -10.04
C SER A 84 -4.35 -12.09 -10.13
N MET A 85 -3.50 -11.11 -9.83
CA MET A 85 -2.05 -11.27 -9.85
C MET A 85 -1.53 -12.05 -8.63
N LEU A 86 -2.08 -11.80 -7.44
CA LEU A 86 -1.72 -12.52 -6.21
C LEU A 86 -2.18 -13.98 -6.27
N ASP A 87 -3.38 -14.22 -6.80
CA ASP A 87 -3.88 -15.57 -7.07
C ASP A 87 -3.00 -16.27 -8.11
N GLY A 88 -2.65 -15.55 -9.17
CA GLY A 88 -1.83 -16.08 -10.24
C GLY A 88 -0.40 -16.47 -9.83
N ILE A 89 0.13 -15.99 -8.70
CA ILE A 89 1.41 -16.44 -8.11
C ILE A 89 1.23 -17.46 -6.98
N GLY A 90 0.00 -17.89 -6.69
CA GLY A 90 -0.30 -18.93 -5.69
C GLY A 90 -0.31 -18.43 -4.24
N LEU A 91 -0.46 -17.11 -3.99
CA LEU A 91 -0.48 -16.59 -2.61
C LEU A 91 -1.69 -17.11 -1.82
N HIS A 92 -2.85 -17.22 -2.47
CA HIS A 92 -4.07 -17.77 -1.87
C HIS A 92 -3.85 -19.19 -1.33
N ASP A 93 -3.27 -20.08 -2.13
CA ASP A 93 -2.94 -21.46 -1.70
C ASP A 93 -2.02 -21.47 -0.48
N ALA A 94 -0.97 -20.64 -0.50
CA ALA A 94 -0.02 -20.54 0.61
C ALA A 94 -0.66 -20.04 1.91
N LEU A 95 -1.78 -19.31 1.82
CA LEU A 95 -2.55 -18.81 2.96
C LEU A 95 -3.73 -19.72 3.33
N GLY A 96 -3.95 -20.83 2.60
CA GLY A 96 -5.11 -21.69 2.79
C GLY A 96 -6.43 -21.02 2.43
N LEU A 97 -6.44 -20.16 1.40
CA LEU A 97 -7.60 -19.43 0.91
C LEU A 97 -7.98 -19.89 -0.50
N ASP A 98 -9.28 -19.88 -0.80
CA ASP A 98 -9.75 -20.12 -2.17
C ASP A 98 -9.30 -19.02 -3.16
N SER A 99 -9.12 -17.80 -2.66
CA SER A 99 -8.61 -16.63 -3.40
C SER A 99 -8.13 -15.56 -2.43
N THR A 100 -7.14 -14.78 -2.84
CA THR A 100 -6.70 -13.57 -2.13
C THR A 100 -7.77 -12.48 -2.05
N ALA A 101 -8.90 -12.62 -2.76
CA ALA A 101 -10.11 -11.84 -2.49
C ALA A 101 -10.55 -11.94 -1.03
N GLY A 102 -10.31 -13.08 -0.37
CA GLY A 102 -10.59 -13.30 1.05
C GLY A 102 -9.88 -12.30 1.98
N LEU A 103 -8.68 -11.83 1.60
CA LEU A 103 -7.92 -10.82 2.36
C LEU A 103 -8.65 -9.47 2.47
N PHE A 104 -9.54 -9.17 1.52
CA PHE A 104 -10.34 -7.94 1.50
C PHE A 104 -11.78 -8.17 1.97
N ALA A 105 -12.09 -9.37 2.47
CA ALA A 105 -13.42 -9.77 2.89
C ALA A 105 -13.34 -10.52 4.23
N TYR A 106 -13.43 -11.85 4.21
CA TYR A 106 -13.61 -12.67 5.40
C TYR A 106 -12.31 -13.00 6.15
N ARG A 107 -11.13 -12.69 5.59
CA ARG A 107 -9.81 -12.86 6.22
C ARG A 107 -9.00 -11.56 6.27
N SER A 108 -9.66 -10.44 6.54
CA SER A 108 -8.98 -9.16 6.74
C SER A 108 -8.00 -9.17 7.93
N ASP A 109 -8.14 -10.13 8.85
CA ASP A 109 -7.17 -10.40 9.92
C ASP A 109 -5.76 -10.72 9.39
N LEU A 110 -5.63 -11.28 8.18
CA LEU A 110 -4.35 -11.62 7.57
C LEU A 110 -3.69 -10.46 6.83
N LEU A 111 -4.41 -9.37 6.57
CA LEU A 111 -3.96 -8.30 5.70
C LEU A 111 -3.63 -7.03 6.50
N ALA A 112 -2.48 -6.44 6.19
CA ALA A 112 -2.21 -5.03 6.45
C ALA A 112 -1.97 -4.31 5.11
N SER A 113 -2.44 -3.07 5.02
CA SER A 113 -2.15 -2.18 3.89
C SER A 113 -1.36 -0.98 4.40
N THR A 114 -0.39 -0.53 3.62
CA THR A 114 0.34 0.72 3.89
C THR A 114 0.81 1.33 2.57
N SER A 115 1.45 2.48 2.63
CA SER A 115 2.10 3.13 1.49
C SER A 115 3.49 3.64 1.88
N ALA A 116 4.38 3.78 0.90
CA ALA A 116 5.66 4.44 1.08
C ALA A 116 5.52 5.86 1.67
N ILE A 117 4.44 6.54 1.29
CA ILE A 117 3.94 7.74 1.93
C ILE A 117 2.46 7.50 2.23
N CYS A 118 2.10 7.36 3.51
CA CYS A 118 0.72 7.08 3.98
C CYS A 118 -0.28 8.22 3.72
N HIS A 119 0.20 9.34 3.18
CA HIS A 119 -0.56 10.54 2.84
C HIS A 119 -0.51 10.81 1.34
N ALA A 120 -1.51 11.54 0.82
CA ALA A 120 -1.66 11.77 -0.61
C ALA A 120 -0.64 12.79 -1.11
N VAL A 121 0.20 12.37 -2.05
CA VAL A 121 1.22 13.23 -2.65
C VAL A 121 0.78 13.67 -4.05
N PHE A 122 0.90 14.96 -4.31
CA PHE A 122 0.65 15.57 -5.62
C PHE A 122 1.88 16.31 -6.10
N VAL A 123 2.18 16.19 -7.39
CA VAL A 123 3.22 16.97 -8.07
C VAL A 123 2.55 17.73 -9.20
N GLN A 124 2.69 19.06 -9.22
CA GLN A 124 1.98 19.93 -10.19
C GLN A 124 0.45 19.70 -10.19
N GLY A 125 -0.13 19.34 -9.04
CA GLY A 125 -1.56 19.07 -8.88
C GLY A 125 -2.04 17.68 -9.34
N ALA A 126 -1.18 16.91 -10.03
CA ALA A 126 -1.47 15.54 -10.46
C ALA A 126 -1.05 14.51 -9.40
N ASN A 127 -1.68 13.32 -9.42
CA ASN A 127 -1.30 12.22 -8.53
C ASN A 127 0.18 11.86 -8.73
N TYR A 128 0.95 11.83 -7.65
CA TYR A 128 2.36 11.45 -7.70
C TYR A 128 2.53 10.00 -8.19
N SER A 129 3.45 9.81 -9.14
CA SER A 129 3.68 8.54 -9.83
C SER A 129 5.08 7.97 -9.64
N GLY A 130 5.91 8.59 -8.78
CA GLY A 130 7.30 8.19 -8.55
C GLY A 130 8.36 9.17 -9.10
N SER A 131 7.94 10.37 -9.53
CA SER A 131 8.83 11.46 -9.93
C SER A 131 8.47 12.75 -9.17
N PRO A 132 9.40 13.35 -8.39
CA PRO A 132 10.80 12.94 -8.17
C PRO A 132 10.91 11.55 -7.53
N ALA A 133 12.03 10.86 -7.71
CA ALA A 133 12.19 9.52 -7.10
C ALA A 133 12.15 9.59 -5.57
N VAL A 134 11.59 8.57 -4.93
CA VAL A 134 11.37 8.54 -3.47
C VAL A 134 12.66 8.75 -2.70
N ASP A 135 13.78 8.18 -3.18
CA ASP A 135 15.11 8.26 -2.57
C ASP A 135 15.84 9.59 -2.84
N ARG A 136 15.30 10.45 -3.71
CA ARG A 136 15.91 11.73 -4.12
C ARG A 136 15.25 12.96 -3.53
N HIS A 137 14.08 12.81 -2.92
CA HIS A 137 13.37 13.93 -2.29
C HIS A 137 13.42 13.78 -0.76
N PRO A 138 14.03 14.71 0.00
CA PRO A 138 14.27 14.56 1.43
C PRO A 138 13.03 14.16 2.25
N VAL A 139 11.88 14.79 1.97
CA VAL A 139 10.62 14.48 2.66
C VAL A 139 10.10 13.08 2.33
N LEU A 140 10.18 12.65 1.06
CA LEU A 140 9.70 11.32 0.65
C LEU A 140 10.61 10.22 1.23
N THR A 141 11.93 10.46 1.22
CA THR A 141 12.91 9.60 1.89
C THR A 141 12.63 9.50 3.40
N ALA A 142 12.25 10.61 4.05
CA ALA A 142 11.93 10.62 5.48
C ALA A 142 10.68 9.78 5.79
N PHE A 143 9.60 9.90 5.00
CA PHE A 143 8.42 9.04 5.14
C PHE A 143 8.79 7.55 5.02
N ALA A 144 9.59 7.19 4.02
CA ALA A 144 10.02 5.81 3.83
C ALA A 144 10.86 5.31 5.03
N ARG A 145 11.87 6.07 5.46
CA ARG A 145 12.81 5.66 6.51
C ARG A 145 12.24 5.70 7.92
N GLN A 146 11.22 6.51 8.17
CA GLN A 146 10.71 6.73 9.53
C GLN A 146 9.31 6.16 9.71
N VAL A 147 8.39 6.43 8.79
CA VAL A 147 6.99 6.03 8.93
C VAL A 147 6.77 4.62 8.38
N LEU A 148 7.16 4.37 7.12
CA LEU A 148 7.02 3.04 6.53
C LEU A 148 7.84 2.01 7.32
N ASP A 149 9.07 2.33 7.71
CA ASP A 149 9.91 1.44 8.53
C ASP A 149 9.22 1.02 9.83
N LYS A 150 8.60 1.97 10.54
CA LYS A 150 7.82 1.67 11.75
C LYS A 150 6.57 0.83 11.48
N ASN A 151 5.86 1.08 10.38
CA ASN A 151 4.73 0.24 9.99
C ASN A 151 5.16 -1.20 9.70
N LEU A 152 6.36 -1.41 9.14
CA LEU A 152 6.92 -2.74 8.87
C LEU A 152 7.38 -3.45 10.15
N GLU A 153 7.87 -2.72 11.15
CA GLU A 153 8.20 -3.24 12.49
C GLU A 153 6.96 -3.78 13.21
N MET A 154 5.79 -3.18 13.00
CA MET A 154 4.53 -3.61 13.64
C MET A 154 4.02 -4.97 13.16
N VAL A 155 4.51 -5.48 12.04
CA VAL A 155 4.09 -6.75 11.44
C VAL A 155 5.31 -7.67 11.20
N PRO A 156 6.03 -8.09 12.26
CA PRO A 156 7.35 -8.74 12.13
C PRO A 156 7.33 -10.05 11.34
N ASP A 157 6.17 -10.72 11.27
CA ASP A 157 5.99 -12.02 10.63
C ASP A 157 5.29 -11.94 9.26
N ALA A 158 4.99 -10.73 8.78
CA ALA A 158 4.30 -10.56 7.51
C ALA A 158 5.24 -10.63 6.31
N LEU A 159 4.77 -11.28 5.25
CA LEU A 159 5.29 -11.14 3.89
C LEU A 159 4.95 -9.75 3.35
N VAL A 160 5.97 -8.98 3.01
CA VAL A 160 5.87 -7.61 2.51
C VAL A 160 5.89 -7.63 0.98
N ILE A 161 4.87 -7.06 0.36
CA ILE A 161 4.72 -7.03 -1.11
C ILE A 161 4.67 -5.56 -1.57
N PRO A 162 5.80 -4.99 -2.04
CA PRO A 162 5.84 -3.64 -2.59
C PRO A 162 5.23 -3.60 -3.99
N LEU A 163 4.30 -2.68 -4.23
CA LEU A 163 3.52 -2.61 -5.46
C LEU A 163 4.16 -1.66 -6.49
N GLY A 164 5.06 -2.21 -7.30
CA GLY A 164 5.77 -1.50 -8.36
C GLY A 164 7.11 -0.91 -7.91
N LYS A 165 7.86 -0.36 -8.88
CA LYS A 165 9.27 0.05 -8.71
C LYS A 165 9.47 1.12 -7.64
N ALA A 166 8.62 2.14 -7.60
CA ALA A 166 8.75 3.24 -6.64
C ALA A 166 8.47 2.78 -5.19
N ALA A 167 7.46 1.94 -4.97
CA ALA A 167 7.20 1.34 -3.66
C ALA A 167 8.33 0.38 -3.26
N SER A 168 8.83 -0.43 -4.20
CA SER A 168 9.99 -1.31 -3.96
C SER A 168 11.25 -0.53 -3.54
N MET A 169 11.49 0.62 -4.18
CA MET A 169 12.58 1.53 -3.82
C MET A 169 12.40 2.08 -2.40
N ALA A 170 11.20 2.50 -2.03
CA ALA A 170 10.91 2.98 -0.67
C ALA A 170 11.15 1.89 0.39
N VAL A 171 10.66 0.67 0.14
CA VAL A 171 10.91 -0.48 1.02
C VAL A 171 12.41 -0.78 1.13
N GLY A 172 13.18 -0.60 0.05
CA GLY A 172 14.63 -0.73 0.07
C GLY A 172 15.38 0.33 0.90
N LEU A 173 14.70 1.40 1.35
CA LEU A 173 15.26 2.39 2.28
C LEU A 173 15.02 2.04 3.76
N THR A 174 14.24 0.99 4.03
CA THR A 174 13.86 0.53 5.39
C THR A 174 14.82 -0.54 5.91
N ALA A 175 14.68 -0.91 7.18
CA ALA A 175 15.44 -1.98 7.82
C ALA A 175 14.83 -3.38 7.63
N VAL A 176 13.74 -3.51 6.84
CA VAL A 176 13.06 -4.80 6.67
C VAL A 176 13.99 -5.85 6.05
N SER A 177 13.92 -7.08 6.60
CA SER A 177 14.68 -8.20 6.04
C SER A 177 14.23 -8.49 4.61
N ARG A 178 15.21 -8.63 3.71
CA ARG A 178 14.95 -9.00 2.30
C ARG A 178 14.22 -10.34 2.16
N GLU A 179 14.39 -11.23 3.11
CA GLU A 179 13.72 -12.54 3.10
C GLU A 179 12.20 -12.40 3.23
N ARG A 180 11.73 -11.34 3.90
CA ARG A 180 10.31 -11.03 4.04
C ARG A 180 9.74 -10.26 2.86
N VAL A 181 10.54 -9.87 1.87
CA VAL A 181 10.08 -9.01 0.77
C VAL A 181 9.89 -9.82 -0.50
N LEU A 182 8.66 -9.83 -1.04
CA LEU A 182 8.39 -10.31 -2.39
C LEU A 182 8.64 -9.18 -3.40
N SER A 183 9.80 -9.17 -4.02
CA SER A 183 10.18 -8.16 -5.01
C SER A 183 9.60 -8.46 -6.40
N GLY A 184 9.59 -7.46 -7.28
CA GLY A 184 9.20 -7.62 -8.69
C GLY A 184 7.70 -7.51 -8.97
N PHE A 185 6.85 -7.38 -7.94
CA PHE A 185 5.41 -7.23 -8.12
C PHE A 185 5.08 -5.89 -8.82
N PRO A 186 4.43 -5.89 -9.99
CA PRO A 186 4.18 -4.64 -10.72
C PRO A 186 3.00 -3.88 -10.11
N ARG A 187 2.95 -2.56 -10.37
CA ARG A 187 1.84 -1.71 -9.89
C ARG A 187 0.50 -2.22 -10.47
N PRO A 188 -0.51 -2.55 -9.64
CA PRO A 188 -1.76 -3.14 -10.10
C PRO A 188 -2.76 -2.15 -10.72
N SER A 189 -2.46 -0.84 -10.67
CA SER A 189 -3.29 0.22 -11.25
C SER A 189 -3.59 -0.02 -12.74
N GLY A 190 -4.83 0.26 -13.16
CA GLY A 190 -5.25 0.18 -14.57
C GLY A 190 -4.52 1.18 -15.48
N ALA A 191 -3.97 2.27 -14.92
CA ALA A 191 -3.16 3.23 -15.69
C ALA A 191 -1.78 2.67 -16.10
N ASN A 192 -1.37 1.52 -15.55
CA ASN A 192 -0.13 0.86 -15.92
C ASN A 192 -0.35 -0.07 -17.13
N GLY A 193 -0.25 0.48 -18.34
CA GLY A 193 -0.43 -0.29 -19.58
C GLY A 193 0.58 -1.44 -19.77
N HIS A 194 1.73 -1.39 -19.10
CA HIS A 194 2.76 -2.43 -19.16
C HIS A 194 2.60 -3.53 -18.10
N ARG A 195 1.59 -3.42 -17.21
CA ARG A 195 1.39 -4.33 -16.07
C ARG A 195 1.38 -5.80 -16.47
N ALA A 196 0.64 -6.17 -17.52
CA ALA A 196 0.51 -7.56 -17.95
C ALA A 196 1.86 -8.16 -18.37
N ARG A 197 2.63 -7.42 -19.17
CA ARG A 197 3.98 -7.82 -19.60
C ARG A 197 4.93 -7.94 -18.40
N LEU A 198 5.00 -6.90 -17.56
CA LEU A 198 5.88 -6.88 -16.38
C LEU A 198 5.54 -8.00 -15.40
N TYR A 199 4.26 -8.32 -15.25
CA TYR A 199 3.80 -9.42 -14.42
C TYR A 199 4.24 -10.77 -15.01
N ALA A 200 4.01 -10.99 -16.30
CA ALA A 200 4.42 -12.24 -16.97
C ALA A 200 5.94 -12.48 -16.87
N GLU A 201 6.76 -11.43 -17.03
CA GLU A 201 8.22 -11.51 -16.92
C GLU A 201 8.72 -11.97 -15.53
N ARG A 202 7.93 -11.77 -14.47
CA ARG A 202 8.32 -12.04 -13.07
C ARG A 202 7.46 -13.08 -12.37
N ARG A 203 6.40 -13.57 -13.02
CA ARG A 203 5.39 -14.43 -12.40
C ARG A 203 6.00 -15.70 -11.80
N ASP A 204 6.83 -16.40 -12.56
CA ASP A 204 7.36 -17.70 -12.14
C ASP A 204 8.38 -17.56 -11.00
N GLU A 205 9.20 -16.51 -11.03
CA GLU A 205 10.11 -16.13 -9.95
C GLU A 205 9.32 -15.84 -8.65
N MET A 206 8.27 -15.02 -8.74
CA MET A 206 7.42 -14.71 -7.59
C MET A 206 6.69 -15.94 -7.06
N ALA A 207 6.14 -16.78 -7.95
CA ALA A 207 5.44 -18.01 -7.55
C ALA A 207 6.38 -19.00 -6.87
N GLN A 208 7.62 -19.12 -7.33
CA GLN A 208 8.65 -19.92 -6.66
C GLN A 208 8.93 -19.37 -5.26
N ARG A 209 9.06 -18.05 -5.13
CA ARG A 209 9.29 -17.42 -3.82
C ARG A 209 8.12 -17.66 -2.86
N ILE A 210 6.88 -17.60 -3.33
CA ILE A 210 5.70 -17.93 -2.51
C ILE A 210 5.75 -19.38 -2.02
N ARG A 211 6.11 -20.35 -2.87
CA ARG A 211 6.24 -21.76 -2.44
C ARG A 211 7.31 -21.99 -1.38
N GLU A 212 8.41 -21.25 -1.43
CA GLU A 212 9.44 -21.31 -0.40
C GLU A 212 8.95 -20.75 0.93
N LEU A 213 8.19 -19.64 0.87
CA LEU A 213 7.62 -18.96 2.03
C LEU A 213 6.41 -19.69 2.62
N ALA A 214 5.69 -20.49 1.84
CA ALA A 214 4.56 -21.32 2.28
C ALA A 214 4.87 -22.22 3.48
N ARG A 215 6.14 -22.58 3.68
CA ARG A 215 6.60 -23.36 4.85
C ARG A 215 6.53 -22.59 6.17
N PHE A 216 6.41 -21.27 6.09
CA PHE A 216 6.36 -20.36 7.22
C PHE A 216 4.99 -19.67 7.36
N PHE A 217 4.05 -19.95 6.45
CA PHE A 217 2.67 -19.50 6.56
C PHE A 217 1.87 -20.35 7.56
#